data_AF-A0A7S6VZK8-F1
#
_entry.id   AF-A0A7S6VZK8-F1
#
_cell.length_a   1.000
_cell.length_b   1.000
_cell.length_c   1.000
_cell.angle_alpha   90.00
_cell.angle_beta   90.00
_cell.angle_gamma   90.00
#
_symmetry.space_group_name_H-M   'P 1'
#
loop_
_entity.id
_entity.type
_entity.pdbx_description
1 polymer ?
#
loop_
_entity_poly.entity_id
_entity_poly.type
_entity_poly.pdbx_seq_one_letter_code
_entity_poly.pdbx_strand_id
1 'polypeptide(L)'
;MPNQNNTTNTPKIYNADDMHDLASMAECDMDWMRTALSDVQLKVKQIKKDLMARNPSAEYHFSNLEKVLEMFVYLSEDRCRYHEKEAEKFREEFEANKKAVTL
;
A
#
# COMPACT_ATOMS: atom_id res chain seq x y z
N MET A 1 50.32 11.55 5.92
CA MET A 1 49.02 11.47 5.23
C MET A 1 48.19 10.45 5.98
N PRO A 2 47.03 10.77 6.58
CA PRO A 2 46.21 9.76 7.22
C PRO A 2 45.55 8.91 6.13
N ASN A 3 45.74 7.61 6.26
CA ASN A 3 45.25 6.55 5.38
C ASN A 3 43.72 6.68 5.23
N GLN A 4 43.21 6.73 4.01
CA GLN A 4 41.77 6.71 3.75
C GLN A 4 41.20 5.39 4.28
N ASN A 5 40.29 5.48 5.25
CA ASN A 5 39.58 4.33 5.78
C ASN A 5 38.87 3.60 4.63
N ASN A 6 39.32 2.38 4.33
CA ASN A 6 38.59 1.42 3.52
C ASN A 6 37.29 1.09 4.26
N THR A 7 36.21 1.82 3.96
CA THR A 7 34.86 1.35 4.26
C THR A 7 34.64 0.12 3.39
N THR A 8 34.75 -1.06 4.00
CA THR A 8 34.31 -2.31 3.40
C THR A 8 32.82 -2.18 3.07
N ASN A 9 32.50 -2.07 1.77
CA ASN A 9 31.14 -2.07 1.24
C ASN A 9 30.54 -3.48 1.33
N THR A 10 30.43 -4.03 2.53
CA THR A 10 29.77 -5.32 2.74
C THR A 10 28.26 -5.09 2.65
N PRO A 11 27.51 -5.85 1.83
CA PRO A 11 26.06 -5.69 1.74
C PRO A 11 25.39 -5.87 3.11
N LYS A 12 24.41 -5.02 3.43
CA LYS A 12 23.56 -5.22 4.61
C LYS A 12 22.76 -6.52 4.43
N ILE A 13 22.77 -7.37 5.44
CA ILE A 13 21.88 -8.53 5.53
C ILE A 13 20.61 -8.05 6.23
N TYR A 14 19.47 -8.20 5.56
CA TYR A 14 18.16 -7.89 6.11
C TYR A 14 17.58 -9.14 6.77
N ASN A 15 16.95 -8.97 7.92
CA ASN A 15 16.32 -10.04 8.68
C ASN A 15 14.78 -9.98 8.60
N ALA A 16 14.10 -10.89 9.31
CA ALA A 16 12.64 -10.92 9.36
C ALA A 16 12.02 -9.63 9.94
N ASP A 17 12.70 -8.94 10.86
CA ASP A 17 12.24 -7.66 11.42
C ASP A 17 12.28 -6.55 10.37
N ASP A 18 13.38 -6.44 9.63
CA ASP A 18 13.48 -5.49 8.50
C ASP A 18 12.38 -5.74 7.45
N MET A 19 12.05 -7.00 7.18
CA MET A 19 11.01 -7.39 6.22
C MET A 19 9.59 -7.16 6.76
N HIS A 20 9.37 -7.36 8.06
CA HIS A 20 8.13 -7.00 8.75
C HIS A 20 7.86 -5.51 8.62
N ASP A 21 8.86 -4.68 8.90
CA ASP A 21 8.75 -3.22 8.80
C ASP A 21 8.42 -2.80 7.36
N LEU A 22 9.13 -3.37 6.38
CA LEU A 22 8.87 -3.09 4.96
C LEU A 22 7.43 -3.45 4.55
N ALA A 23 6.95 -4.64 4.94
CA ALA A 23 5.61 -5.09 4.62
C ALA A 23 4.54 -4.25 5.33
N SER A 24 4.76 -3.89 6.61
CA SER A 24 3.85 -3.05 7.39
C SER A 24 3.73 -1.64 6.81
N MET A 25 4.85 -1.04 6.39
CA MET A 25 4.80 0.26 5.70
C MET A 25 4.04 0.18 4.38
N ALA A 26 4.26 -0.87 3.59
CA ALA A 26 3.56 -1.07 2.33
C ALA A 26 2.05 -1.29 2.53
N GLU A 27 1.65 -1.99 3.60
CA GLU A 27 0.25 -2.15 4.00
C GLU A 27 -0.39 -0.78 4.33
N CYS A 28 0.25 0.01 5.17
CA CYS A 28 -0.20 1.36 5.53
C CYS A 28 -0.34 2.28 4.32
N ASP A 29 0.65 2.28 3.42
CA ASP A 29 0.60 3.07 2.18
C ASP A 29 -0.59 2.68 1.30
N MET A 30 -0.89 1.37 1.21
CA MET A 30 -2.04 0.89 0.44
C MET A 30 -3.38 1.23 1.10
N ASP A 31 -3.47 1.23 2.43
CA ASP A 31 -4.68 1.66 3.15
C ASP A 31 -4.93 3.17 2.95
N TRP A 32 -3.89 3.99 3.02
CA TRP A 32 -3.99 5.42 2.70
C TRP A 32 -4.41 5.66 1.25
N MET A 33 -3.83 4.91 0.31
CA MET A 33 -4.21 4.98 -1.09
C MET A 33 -5.68 4.62 -1.30
N ARG A 34 -6.14 3.53 -0.66
CA ARG A 34 -7.53 3.08 -0.71
C ARG A 34 -8.49 4.13 -0.16
N THR A 35 -8.12 4.76 0.96
CA THR A 35 -8.89 5.84 1.59
C THR A 35 -9.01 7.04 0.65
N ALA A 36 -7.89 7.48 0.07
CA ALA A 36 -7.87 8.61 -0.86
C ALA A 36 -8.71 8.35 -2.13
N LEU A 37 -8.57 7.16 -2.72
CA LEU A 37 -9.33 6.77 -3.91
C LEU A 37 -10.83 6.64 -3.63
N SER A 38 -11.20 6.14 -2.44
CA SER A 38 -12.59 6.03 -2.02
C SER A 38 -13.25 7.40 -1.85
N ASP A 39 -12.53 8.37 -1.28
CA ASP A 39 -12.99 9.76 -1.18
C ASP A 39 -13.17 10.41 -2.57
N VAL A 40 -12.20 10.22 -3.48
CA VAL A 40 -12.33 10.68 -4.87
C VAL A 40 -13.53 10.04 -5.55
N GLN A 41 -13.75 8.73 -5.38
CA GLN A 41 -14.88 8.01 -5.95
C GLN A 41 -16.22 8.57 -5.44
N LEU A 42 -16.31 8.90 -4.14
CA LEU A 42 -17.50 9.51 -3.55
C LEU A 42 -17.77 10.90 -4.16
N LYS A 43 -16.75 11.74 -4.25
CA LYS A 43 -16.86 13.09 -4.83
C LYS A 43 -17.26 13.04 -6.30
N VAL A 44 -16.69 12.12 -7.08
CA VAL A 44 -17.06 11.91 -8.48
C VAL A 44 -18.53 11.49 -8.61
N LYS A 45 -19.02 10.58 -7.76
CA LYS A 45 -20.44 10.19 -7.73
C LYS A 45 -21.37 11.37 -7.41
N GLN A 46 -20.97 12.24 -6.46
CA GLN A 46 -21.74 13.44 -6.12
C GLN A 46 -21.79 14.42 -7.31
N ILE A 47 -20.65 14.72 -7.93
CA ILE A 47 -20.57 15.61 -9.10
C ILE A 47 -21.40 15.05 -10.27
N LYS A 48 -21.30 13.75 -10.54
CA LYS A 48 -22.10 13.09 -11.58
C LYS A 48 -23.58 13.28 -11.32
N LYS A 49 -24.04 13.04 -10.09
CA LYS A 49 -25.45 13.22 -9.70
C LYS A 49 -25.93 14.65 -9.92
N ASP A 50 -25.14 15.65 -9.50
CA ASP A 50 -25.49 17.07 -9.64
C ASP A 50 -25.55 17.53 -11.10
N LEU A 51 -24.65 16.99 -11.95
CA LEU A 51 -24.64 17.26 -13.38
C LEU A 51 -25.78 16.57 -14.11
N MET A 52 -26.07 15.31 -13.80
CA MET A 52 -27.19 14.57 -14.41
C MET A 52 -28.54 15.22 -14.11
N ALA A 53 -28.69 15.88 -12.95
CA ALA A 53 -29.89 16.66 -12.64
C ALA A 53 -30.11 17.86 -13.59
N ARG A 54 -29.05 18.37 -14.24
CA ARG A 54 -29.09 19.51 -15.16
C ARG A 54 -28.99 19.09 -16.63
N ASN A 55 -28.27 18.00 -16.91
CA ASN A 55 -28.03 17.44 -18.22
C ASN A 55 -27.93 15.91 -18.13
N PRO A 56 -29.02 15.17 -18.41
CA PRO A 56 -29.02 13.70 -18.34
C PRO A 56 -27.96 13.02 -19.19
N SER A 57 -27.55 13.64 -20.31
CA SER A 57 -26.51 13.10 -21.20
C SER A 57 -25.09 13.15 -20.60
N ALA A 58 -24.90 13.83 -19.47
CA ALA A 58 -23.59 13.93 -18.81
C ALA A 58 -23.06 12.58 -18.29
N GLU A 59 -23.92 11.57 -18.15
CA GLU A 59 -23.56 10.24 -17.65
C GLU A 59 -22.38 9.60 -18.40
N TYR A 60 -22.36 9.70 -19.73
CA TYR A 60 -21.34 9.08 -20.57
C TYR A 60 -19.94 9.67 -20.36
N HIS A 61 -19.84 10.87 -19.78
CA HIS A 61 -18.54 11.48 -19.46
C HIS A 61 -17.84 10.85 -18.25
N PHE A 62 -18.58 10.10 -17.42
CA PHE A 62 -18.06 9.55 -16.16
C PHE A 62 -17.71 8.07 -16.24
N SER A 63 -18.21 7.32 -17.23
CA SER A 63 -18.08 5.86 -17.29
C SER A 63 -16.62 5.36 -17.19
N ASN A 64 -15.72 5.95 -17.98
CA ASN A 64 -14.30 5.60 -17.95
C ASN A 64 -13.65 5.99 -16.62
N LEU A 65 -14.00 7.16 -16.07
CA LEU A 65 -13.45 7.64 -14.80
C LEU A 65 -13.89 6.75 -13.63
N GLU A 66 -15.17 6.39 -13.58
CA GLU A 66 -15.73 5.47 -12.58
C GLU A 66 -15.04 4.11 -12.66
N LYS A 67 -14.79 3.60 -13.88
CA LYS A 67 -14.12 2.31 -14.07
C LYS A 67 -12.67 2.33 -13.60
N VAL A 68 -11.94 3.41 -13.92
CA VAL A 68 -10.55 3.60 -13.45
C VAL A 68 -10.49 3.67 -11.93
N LEU A 69 -11.40 4.43 -11.30
CA LEU A 69 -11.46 4.54 -9.84
C LEU A 69 -11.80 3.20 -9.18
N GLU A 70 -12.79 2.48 -9.69
CA GLU A 70 -13.14 1.15 -9.21
C GLU A 70 -11.94 0.19 -9.27
N MET A 71 -11.23 0.17 -10.40
CA MET A 71 -10.04 -0.66 -10.58
C MET A 71 -8.95 -0.33 -9.56
N PHE A 72 -8.64 0.94 -9.33
CA PHE A 72 -7.58 1.33 -8.38
C PHE A 72 -7.99 1.12 -6.92
N VAL A 73 -9.27 1.31 -6.56
CA VAL A 73 -9.78 0.95 -5.23
C VAL A 73 -9.62 -0.56 -5.00
N TYR A 74 -9.99 -1.39 -5.98
CA TYR A 74 -9.78 -2.84 -5.90
C TYR A 74 -8.30 -3.20 -5.73
N LEU A 75 -7.41 -2.63 -6.56
CA LEU A 75 -5.97 -2.92 -6.51
C LEU A 75 -5.32 -2.50 -5.19
N SER A 76 -5.70 -1.33 -4.65
CA SER A 76 -5.18 -0.88 -3.35
C SER A 76 -5.62 -1.80 -2.22
N GLU A 77 -6.88 -2.24 -2.22
CA GLU A 77 -7.38 -3.19 -1.21
C GLU A 77 -6.72 -4.57 -1.33
N ASP A 78 -6.55 -5.09 -2.54
CA ASP A 78 -5.88 -6.37 -2.78
C ASP A 78 -4.42 -6.34 -2.30
N ARG A 79 -3.68 -5.27 -2.63
CA ARG A 79 -2.29 -5.09 -2.21
C ARG A 79 -2.15 -4.83 -0.72
N CYS A 80 -3.06 -4.07 -0.13
CA CYS A 80 -3.13 -3.88 1.33
C CYS A 80 -3.23 -5.24 2.04
N ARG A 81 -4.19 -6.09 1.65
CA ARG A 81 -4.33 -7.45 2.20
C ARG A 81 -3.11 -8.34 1.97
N TYR A 82 -2.43 -8.19 0.82
CA TYR A 82 -1.20 -8.94 0.56
C TYR A 82 -0.09 -8.54 1.53
N HIS A 83 0.12 -7.24 1.72
CA HIS A 83 1.15 -6.72 2.61
C HIS A 83 0.84 -6.95 4.08
N GLU A 84 -0.43 -6.92 4.49
CA GLU A 84 -0.88 -7.33 5.82
C GLU A 84 -0.46 -8.79 6.12
N LYS A 85 -0.67 -9.71 5.16
CA LYS A 85 -0.28 -11.12 5.31
C LYS A 85 1.23 -11.32 5.36
N GLU A 86 1.99 -10.60 4.54
CA GLU A 86 3.46 -10.68 4.59
C GLU A 86 4.00 -10.09 5.89
N ALA A 87 3.43 -8.99 6.38
CA ALA A 87 3.79 -8.43 7.68
C ALA A 87 3.54 -9.45 8.80
N GLU A 88 2.36 -10.06 8.84
CA GLU A 88 2.05 -11.12 9.82
C GLU A 88 3.08 -12.26 9.78
N LYS A 89 3.35 -12.78 8.58
CA LYS A 89 4.31 -13.87 8.37
C LYS A 89 5.71 -13.51 8.88
N PHE A 90 6.22 -12.32 8.57
CA PHE A 90 7.55 -11.90 9.02
C PHE A 90 7.60 -11.63 10.52
N ARG A 91 6.48 -11.17 11.12
CA ARG A 91 6.34 -11.08 12.58
C ARG A 91 6.49 -12.44 13.25
N GLU A 92 5.78 -13.45 12.73
CA GLU A 92 5.85 -14.81 13.23
C GLU A 92 7.26 -15.39 13.11
N GLU A 93 7.92 -15.19 11.97
CA GLU A 93 9.31 -15.61 11.74
C GLU A 93 10.29 -14.96 12.72
N PHE A 94 10.15 -13.65 12.94
CA PHE A 94 11.00 -12.92 13.88
C PHE A 94 10.83 -13.43 15.32
N GLU A 95 9.58 -13.62 15.77
CA GLU A 95 9.28 -14.13 17.11
C GLU A 95 9.75 -15.57 17.31
N ALA A 96 9.68 -16.42 16.28
CA ALA A 96 10.23 -17.77 16.31
C ALA A 96 11.76 -17.75 16.45
N ASN A 97 12.45 -16.90 15.68
CA ASN A 97 13.91 -16.75 15.74
C ASN A 97 14.37 -16.25 17.11
N LYS A 98 13.65 -15.29 17.71
CA LYS A 98 13.93 -14.79 19.05
C LYS A 98 13.84 -15.89 20.11
N LYS A 99 12.83 -16.76 20.03
CA LYS A 99 12.67 -17.92 20.94
C LYS A 99 13.81 -18.93 20.77
N ALA A 100 14.24 -19.21 19.53
CA ALA A 100 15.31 -20.15 19.24
C ALA A 100 16.68 -19.70 19.78
N VAL A 101 16.95 -18.39 19.80
CA VAL A 101 18.20 -17.83 20.35
C VAL A 101 18.22 -17.83 21.90
N THR A 102 17.05 -18.00 22.54
CA THR A 102 16.92 -17.94 24.01
C THR A 102 17.02 -19.31 24.69
N LEU A 103 17.06 -20.41 23.93
CA LEU A 103 17.20 -21.81 24.39
C LEU A 103 18.64 -22.32 24.24
#